data_AF-A0A6P1IS08-F1
#
_entry.id   AF-A0A6P1IS08-F1
#
_cell.length_a   1.000
_cell.length_b   1.000
_cell.length_c   1.000
_cell.angle_alpha   90.00
_cell.angle_beta   90.00
_cell.angle_gamma   90.00
#
_symmetry.space_group_name_H-M   'P 1'
#
loop_
_entity.id
_entity.type
_entity.pdbx_description
1 polymer ?
#
loop_
_entity_poly.entity_id
_entity_poly.type
_entity_poly.pdbx_seq_one_letter_code
_entity_poly.pdbx_strand_id
1 'polypeptide(L)' 'MVGAYVANKQAGAAQEVQLAVLKKAMDMQGAGAISLLNSLTGNLPLATSGSVGTQLNLLA' A
#
# COMPACT_ATOMS: atom_id res chain seq x y z
N MET A 1 -24.07 31.95 8.26
CA MET A 1 -22.75 31.76 7.60
C MET A 1 -21.89 30.66 8.24
N VAL A 2 -21.95 30.42 9.56
CA VAL A 2 -21.16 29.36 10.23
C VAL A 2 -21.53 27.93 9.76
N GLY A 3 -22.82 27.64 9.54
CA GLY A 3 -23.26 26.30 9.09
C GLY A 3 -22.72 25.88 7.72
N ALA A 4 -22.64 26.80 6.75
CA ALA A 4 -22.09 26.53 5.42
C ALA A 4 -20.57 26.28 5.47
N TYR A 5 -19.85 26.97 6.35
CA TYR A 5 -18.42 26.75 6.58
C TYR A 5 -18.15 25.37 7.19
N VAL A 6 -18.97 24.98 8.18
CA VAL A 6 -18.87 23.65 8.82
C VAL A 6 -19.22 22.53 7.85
N ALA A 7 -20.28 22.70 7.04
CA ALA A 7 -20.65 21.72 6.02
C ALA A 7 -19.55 21.53 4.95
N ASN A 8 -18.91 22.62 4.52
CA ASN A 8 -17.81 22.56 3.54
C ASN A 8 -16.55 21.90 4.14
N LYS A 9 -16.24 22.18 5.41
CA LYS A 9 -15.17 21.50 6.17
C LYS A 9 -15.43 19.99 6.28
N GLN A 10 -16.67 19.58 6.58
CA GLN A 10 -17.05 18.17 6.68
C GLN A 10 -16.98 17.46 5.32
N ALA A 11 -17.40 18.12 4.24
CA ALA A 11 -17.29 17.57 2.90
C ALA A 11 -15.83 17.33 2.49
N GLY A 12 -14.93 18.28 2.79
CA GLY A 12 -13.49 18.11 2.56
C GLY A 12 -12.89 16.99 3.41
N ALA A 13 -13.24 16.92 4.70
CA ALA A 13 -12.78 15.85 5.58
C ALA A 13 -13.26 14.45 5.11
N ALA A 14 -14.49 14.34 4.60
CA ALA A 14 -15.00 13.07 4.07
C ALA A 14 -14.22 12.61 2.84
N GLN A 15 -13.81 13.53 1.96
CA GLN A 15 -12.98 13.23 0.79
C GLN A 15 -11.56 12.81 1.20
N GLU A 16 -10.97 13.48 2.18
CA GLU A 16 -9.65 13.12 2.72
C GLU A 16 -9.67 11.74 3.38
N VAL A 17 -10.71 11.41 4.14
CA VAL A 17 -10.87 10.08 4.75
C VAL A 17 -10.99 9.00 3.69
N GLN A 18 -11.76 9.22 2.61
CA GLN A 18 -11.85 8.24 1.52
C GLN A 18 -10.49 7.99 0.86
N LEU A 19 -9.73 9.05 0.61
CA LEU A 19 -8.38 8.92 0.06
C LEU A 19 -7.42 8.25 1.06
N ALA A 20 -7.52 8.56 2.35
CA ALA A 20 -6.72 7.96 3.39
C ALA A 20 -7.01 6.46 3.55
N VAL A 21 -8.29 6.06 3.48
CA VAL A 21 -8.69 4.65 3.49
C VAL A 21 -8.17 3.92 2.26
N LEU A 22 -8.27 4.52 1.07
CA LEU A 22 -7.72 3.95 -0.16
C LEU A 22 -6.20 3.75 -0.05
N LYS A 23 -5.48 4.77 0.40
CA LYS A 23 -4.03 4.68 0.66
C LYS A 23 -3.72 3.59 1.67
N LYS A 24 -4.45 3.55 2.78
CA LYS A 24 -4.27 2.54 3.82
C LYS A 24 -4.50 1.12 3.31
N ALA A 25 -5.50 0.92 2.44
CA ALA A 25 -5.75 -0.36 1.81
C ALA A 25 -4.59 -0.78 0.90
N MET A 26 -4.05 0.16 0.11
CA MET A 26 -2.89 -0.08 -0.74
C MET A 26 -1.63 -0.41 0.07
N ASP A 27 -1.37 0.36 1.14
CA ASP A 27 -0.26 0.10 2.07
C ASP A 27 -0.39 -1.28 2.71
N MET A 28 -1.61 -1.69 3.06
CA MET A 28 -1.89 -2.99 3.65
C MET A 28 -1.66 -4.14 2.66
N GLN A 29 -2.00 -3.94 1.38
CA GLN A 29 -1.68 -4.88 0.32
C GLN A 29 -0.17 -5.00 0.11
N GLY A 30 0.56 -3.88 0.12
CA GLY A 30 2.02 -3.86 0.04
C GLY A 30 2.68 -4.55 1.24
N ALA A 31 2.20 -4.29 2.45
CA ALA A 31 2.67 -4.95 3.66
C ALA A 31 2.41 -6.46 3.65
N GLY A 32 1.26 -6.90 3.13
CA GLY A 32 0.95 -8.31 2.93
C GLY A 32 1.91 -8.98 1.94
N ALA A 33 2.18 -8.33 0.80
CA ALA A 33 3.15 -8.83 -0.17
C ALA A 33 4.56 -8.94 0.43
N ILE A 34 5.02 -7.93 1.17
CA ILE A 34 6.31 -7.96 1.88
C ILE A 34 6.32 -9.07 2.95
N SER A 35 5.23 -9.27 3.68
CA SER A 35 5.13 -10.35 4.67
C SER A 35 5.23 -11.72 4.02
N LEU A 36 4.61 -11.92 2.84
CA LEU A 36 4.75 -13.15 2.07
C LEU A 36 6.19 -13.32 1.59
N LEU A 37 6.83 -12.27 1.07
CA LEU A 37 8.24 -12.30 0.66
C LEU A 37 9.18 -12.64 1.82
N ASN A 38 9.00 -12.03 2.99
CA ASN A 38 9.80 -12.34 4.18
C ASN A 38 9.51 -13.74 4.77
N SER A 39 8.29 -14.26 4.55
CA SER A 39 7.96 -15.64 4.96
C SER A 39 8.67 -16.70 4.13
N LEU A 40 9.19 -16.33 2.95
CA LEU A 40 10.05 -17.17 2.14
C LEU A 40 11.45 -17.23 2.79
N THR A 41 11.57 -17.95 3.89
CA THR A 41 12.84 -18.19 4.57
C THR A 41 13.61 -19.32 3.87
N GLY A 42 14.81 -19.06 3.36
CA GLY A 42 15.71 -20.09 2.83
C GLY A 42 16.53 -19.63 1.60
N ASN A 43 17.34 -20.54 1.06
CA ASN A 43 18.05 -20.35 -0.21
C ASN A 43 17.04 -20.44 -1.38
N LEU A 44 16.33 -19.34 -1.65
CA LEU A 44 15.43 -19.24 -2.78
C LEU A 44 16.23 -19.25 -4.09
N PRO A 45 15.84 -20.07 -5.08
CA PRO A 45 16.44 -20.01 -6.40
C PRO A 45 16.28 -18.61 -6.99
N LEU A 46 17.33 -18.10 -7.65
CA LEU A 46 17.25 -16.83 -8.38
C LEU A 46 16.14 -16.91 -9.42
N ALA A 47 15.20 -15.97 -9.38
CA ALA A 47 14.15 -15.90 -10.39
C ALA A 47 14.77 -15.54 -11.74
N THR A 48 14.61 -16.41 -12.74
CA THR A 48 15.18 -16.21 -14.09
C THR A 48 14.21 -15.54 -15.07
N SER A 49 12.96 -15.32 -14.64
CA SER A 49 11.87 -14.81 -15.48
C SER A 49 10.97 -13.86 -14.68
N GLY A 50 10.38 -12.88 -15.38
CA GLY A 50 9.50 -11.87 -14.79
C GLY A 50 10.25 -10.73 -14.10
N SER A 51 9.67 -9.52 -14.16
CA SER A 51 10.30 -8.30 -13.65
C SER A 51 10.40 -8.25 -12.13
N VAL A 52 9.37 -8.72 -11.42
CA VAL A 52 9.35 -8.68 -9.95
C VAL A 52 10.36 -9.65 -9.36
N GLY A 53 10.38 -10.90 -9.80
CA GLY A 53 11.31 -11.92 -9.29
C GLY A 53 12.78 -11.53 -9.52
N THR A 54 13.11 -11.05 -10.73
CA THR A 54 14.48 -10.62 -11.05
C THR A 54 14.94 -9.40 -10.26
N GLN A 55 14.03 -8.48 -9.90
CA GLN A 55 14.34 -7.35 -9.02
C GLN A 55 14.56 -7.80 -7.56
N LEU A 56 13.77 -8.78 -7.09
CA LEU A 56 13.95 -9.32 -5.74
C LEU A 56 15.29 -10.03 -5.55
N ASN A 57 15.83 -10.67 -6.60
CA ASN A 57 17.18 -11.25 -6.58
C ASN A 57 18.29 -10.23 -6.23
N LEU A 58 18.05 -8.93 -6.44
CA LEU A 58 19.02 -7.86 -6.12
C LEU A 58 18.94 -7.42 -4.65
N LEU A 59 17.85 -7.76 -3.96
CA LEU A 59 17.61 -7.41 -2.56
C LEU A 59 17.95 -8.57 -1.60
N ALA A 60 18.07 -9.80 -2.11
CA ALA A 60 18.44 -11.00 -1.36
C ALA A 60 19.96 -11.09 -1.15
#